data_AF-A0AAE1QXQ8-F1
#
_entry.id   AF-A0AAE1QXQ8-F1
#
_cell.length_a   1.000
_cell.length_b   1.000
_cell.length_c   1.000
_cell.angle_alpha   90.00
_cell.angle_beta   90.00
_cell.angle_gamma   90.00
#
_symmetry.space_group_name_H-M   'P 1'
#
loop_
_entity.id
_entity.type
_entity.pdbx_description
1 polymer ?
#
loop_
_entity_poly.entity_id
_entity_poly.type
_entity_poly.pdbx_seq_one_letter_code
_entity_poly.pdbx_strand_id
1 'polypeptide(L)'
;MQGFVISNMQRLFRAWKVRLHTHYSRYDTDEDRLSHRPEDVQLEDWKYLVKYFGSEEFKRDPVSGEKDTPDKVWEIQHTHKKVSGEREWLDPNPNKFMASSNNLLLNNNVKRSSIP
;
A
#
# COMPACT_ATOMS: atom_id res chain seq x y z
N MET A 1 2.80 -31.36 12.72
CA MET A 1 1.51 -31.01 12.07
C MET A 1 1.04 -29.58 12.35
N GLN A 2 1.23 -29.02 13.56
CA GLN A 2 0.80 -27.65 13.89
C GLN A 2 1.43 -26.54 13.03
N GLY A 3 2.73 -26.64 12.68
CA GLY A 3 3.41 -25.62 11.87
C GLY A 3 2.84 -25.44 10.46
N PHE A 4 2.36 -26.51 9.83
CA PHE A 4 1.73 -26.44 8.51
C PHE A 4 0.41 -25.66 8.57
N VAL A 5 -0.43 -25.92 9.57
CA VAL A 5 -1.71 -25.21 9.75
C VAL A 5 -1.45 -23.72 10.00
N ILE A 6 -0.52 -23.38 10.90
CA ILE A 6 -0.18 -21.98 11.21
C ILE A 6 0.30 -21.25 9.95
N SER A 7 1.21 -21.85 9.17
CA SER A 7 1.72 -21.22 7.94
C SER A 7 0.63 -20.99 6.89
N ASN A 8 -0.32 -21.92 6.75
CA ASN A 8 -1.45 -21.79 5.84
C ASN A 8 -2.40 -20.67 6.29
N MET A 9 -2.73 -20.61 7.59
CA MET A 9 -3.58 -19.55 8.12
C MET A 9 -2.95 -18.17 7.94
N GLN A 10 -1.64 -18.04 8.18
CA GLN A 10 -0.90 -16.79 7.92
C GLN A 10 -0.96 -16.39 6.45
N ARG A 11 -0.79 -17.35 5.53
CA ARG A 11 -0.87 -17.08 4.09
C ARG A 11 -2.27 -16.65 3.66
N LEU A 12 -3.31 -17.33 4.13
CA LEU A 12 -4.70 -16.97 3.85
C LEU A 12 -5.05 -15.58 4.41
N PHE A 13 -4.61 -15.29 5.62
CA PHE A 13 -4.80 -13.97 6.23
C PHE A 13 -4.11 -12.86 5.44
N ARG A 14 -2.85 -13.07 5.00
CA ARG A 14 -2.13 -12.12 4.14
C ARG A 14 -2.86 -11.90 2.81
N ALA A 15 -3.31 -12.97 2.16
CA ALA A 15 -4.04 -12.89 0.89
C ALA A 15 -5.36 -12.13 1.03
N TRP A 16 -6.12 -12.42 2.09
CA TRP A 16 -7.35 -11.71 2.44
C TRP A 16 -7.09 -10.22 2.69
N LYS A 17 -6.06 -9.88 3.48
CA LYS A 17 -5.69 -8.49 3.78
C LYS A 17 -5.28 -7.72 2.53
N VAL A 18 -4.50 -8.34 1.64
CA VAL A 18 -4.09 -7.75 0.35
C VAL A 18 -5.31 -7.45 -0.52
N ARG A 19 -6.23 -8.42 -0.68
CA ARG A 19 -7.47 -8.23 -1.45
C ARG A 19 -8.29 -7.04 -0.95
N LEU A 20 -8.44 -6.91 0.37
CA LEU A 20 -9.18 -5.78 0.97
C LEU A 20 -8.46 -4.44 0.79
N HIS A 21 -7.14 -4.42 0.92
CA HIS A 21 -6.36 -3.20 0.68
C HIS A 21 -6.40 -2.78 -0.81
N THR A 22 -6.39 -3.73 -1.73
CA THR A 22 -6.61 -3.45 -3.17
C THR A 22 -7.98 -2.84 -3.40
N HIS A 23 -9.02 -3.30 -2.71
CA HIS A 23 -10.35 -2.73 -2.81
C HIS A 23 -10.42 -1.31 -2.21
N TYR A 24 -9.78 -1.10 -1.06
CA TYR A 24 -9.63 0.21 -0.41
C TYR A 24 -8.93 1.23 -1.32
N SER A 25 -7.87 0.81 -2.02
CA SER A 25 -7.02 1.68 -2.85
C SER A 25 -7.68 2.14 -4.16
N ARG A 26 -8.89 1.64 -4.48
CA ARG A 26 -9.64 2.07 -5.68
C ARG A 26 -10.30 3.43 -5.53
N TYR A 27 -10.40 3.93 -4.31
CA TYR A 27 -11.12 5.15 -3.97
C TYR A 27 -10.20 6.09 -3.18
N ASP A 28 -10.35 7.39 -3.40
CA ASP A 28 -9.50 8.41 -2.79
C ASP A 28 -10.04 8.91 -1.44
N THR A 29 -11.37 8.98 -1.29
CA THR A 29 -12.06 9.50 -0.10
C THR A 29 -12.56 8.39 0.81
N ASP A 30 -12.68 8.65 2.12
CA ASP A 30 -13.19 7.65 3.06
C ASP A 30 -14.70 7.43 2.89
N GLU A 31 -15.44 8.47 2.49
CA GLU A 31 -16.86 8.39 2.16
C GLU A 31 -17.13 7.43 0.99
N ASP A 32 -16.33 7.52 -0.07
CA ASP A 32 -16.43 6.61 -1.22
C ASP A 32 -16.03 5.19 -0.82
N ARG A 33 -14.99 5.02 0.01
CA ARG A 33 -14.58 3.69 0.50
C ARG A 33 -15.68 3.03 1.32
N LEU A 34 -16.36 3.79 2.19
CA LEU A 34 -17.42 3.28 3.06
C LEU A 34 -18.69 2.91 2.27
N SER A 35 -19.01 3.63 1.19
CA SER A 35 -20.15 3.30 0.32
C SER A 35 -19.88 2.04 -0.53
N HIS A 36 -18.63 1.77 -0.87
CA HIS A 36 -18.21 0.60 -1.64
C HIS A 36 -17.70 -0.56 -0.77
N ARG A 37 -18.39 -0.87 0.34
CA ARG A 37 -18.04 -2.00 1.20
C ARG A 37 -18.13 -3.35 0.45
N PRO A 38 -17.14 -4.26 0.58
CA PRO A 38 -17.27 -5.64 0.11
C PRO A 38 -18.41 -6.39 0.83
N GLU A 39 -19.17 -7.21 0.10
CA GLU A 39 -20.32 -7.95 0.65
C GLU A 39 -19.92 -8.95 1.74
N ASP A 40 -18.70 -9.50 1.67
CA ASP A 40 -18.18 -10.48 2.61
C ASP A 40 -17.58 -9.86 3.89
N VAL A 41 -17.75 -8.55 4.10
CA VAL A 41 -17.22 -7.81 5.26
C VAL A 41 -18.35 -7.06 5.96
N GLN A 42 -18.43 -7.20 7.29
CA GLN A 42 -19.41 -6.47 8.09
C GLN A 42 -19.14 -4.95 8.06
N LEU A 43 -20.18 -4.14 8.27
CA LEU A 43 -20.06 -2.68 8.19
C LEU A 43 -19.06 -2.14 9.22
N GLU A 44 -19.13 -2.62 10.44
CA GLU A 44 -18.30 -2.21 11.57
C GLU A 44 -16.83 -2.57 11.31
N ASP A 45 -16.58 -3.78 10.81
CA ASP A 45 -15.25 -4.22 10.43
C ASP A 45 -14.68 -3.39 9.28
N TRP A 46 -15.50 -3.06 8.29
CA TRP A 46 -15.07 -2.24 7.18
C TRP A 46 -14.72 -0.82 7.60
N LYS A 47 -15.53 -0.20 8.48
CA LYS A 47 -15.21 1.11 9.08
C LYS A 47 -13.87 1.08 9.81
N TYR A 48 -13.61 0.02 10.58
CA TYR A 48 -12.32 -0.17 11.24
C TYR A 48 -11.18 -0.30 10.23
N LEU A 49 -11.36 -1.11 9.18
CA LEU A 49 -10.35 -1.35 8.15
C LEU A 49 -10.02 -0.10 7.34
N VAL A 50 -11.02 0.72 6.98
CA VAL A 50 -10.80 2.00 6.28
C VAL A 50 -9.92 2.91 7.13
N LYS A 51 -10.24 3.05 8.42
CA LYS A 51 -9.41 3.81 9.37
C LYS A 51 -8.01 3.21 9.54
N TYR A 52 -7.92 1.89 9.64
CA TYR A 52 -6.65 1.19 9.84
C TYR A 52 -5.73 1.32 8.62
N PHE A 53 -6.23 1.11 7.40
CA PHE A 53 -5.44 1.29 6.16
C PHE A 53 -5.04 2.75 5.93
N GLY A 54 -5.89 3.70 6.35
CA GLY A 54 -5.57 5.11 6.32
C GLY A 54 -4.54 5.54 7.38
N SER A 55 -4.31 4.74 8.42
CA SER A 55 -3.42 5.09 9.52
C SER A 55 -1.95 5.16 9.12
N GLU A 56 -1.19 6.01 9.80
CA GLU A 56 0.25 6.08 9.59
C GLU A 56 0.95 4.79 10.04
N GLU A 57 0.41 4.08 11.03
CA GLU A 57 0.93 2.78 11.47
C GLU A 57 0.93 1.76 10.32
N PHE A 58 -0.15 1.71 9.54
CA PHE A 58 -0.24 0.81 8.39
C PHE A 58 0.66 1.22 7.23
N LYS A 59 0.93 2.53 7.08
CA LYS A 59 1.76 3.10 6.00
C LYS A 59 3.26 3.11 6.32
N ARG A 60 3.66 2.83 7.57
CA ARG A 60 5.06 2.77 7.98
C ARG A 60 5.68 1.42 7.67
N ASP A 61 6.96 1.43 7.34
CA ASP A 61 7.74 0.20 7.26
C ASP A 61 7.87 -0.38 8.70
N PRO A 62 7.48 -1.65 8.93
CA PRO A 62 7.55 -2.28 10.24
C PRO A 62 8.98 -2.41 10.82
N VAL A 63 10.02 -2.26 10.00
CA VAL A 63 11.43 -2.34 10.41
C VAL A 63 11.99 -0.96 10.77
N SER A 64 11.69 0.08 9.99
CA SER A 64 12.24 1.43 10.20
C SER A 64 11.33 2.33 11.03
N GLY A 65 10.02 2.06 11.06
CA GLY A 65 9.01 2.94 11.65
C GLY A 65 8.79 4.25 10.87
N GLU A 66 9.49 4.43 9.75
CA GLU A 66 9.41 5.57 8.86
C GLU A 66 8.50 5.24 7.67
N LYS A 67 7.89 6.27 7.07
CA LYS A 67 7.13 6.10 5.83
C LYS A 67 8.12 5.93 4.69
N ASP A 68 7.98 4.88 3.90
CA ASP A 68 8.83 4.71 2.74
C ASP A 68 8.73 5.91 1.81
N THR A 69 9.87 6.36 1.30
CA THR A 69 9.89 7.39 0.26
C THR A 69 9.13 6.88 -0.95
N PRO A 70 8.46 7.76 -1.72
CA PRO A 70 7.76 7.34 -2.94
C PRO A 70 8.65 6.51 -3.88
N ASP A 71 9.96 6.79 -3.91
CA ASP A 71 10.95 6.05 -4.70
C ASP A 71 11.14 4.61 -4.19
N LYS A 72 11.18 4.40 -2.87
CA LYS A 72 11.25 3.05 -2.25
C LYS A 72 9.98 2.26 -2.46
N VAL A 73 8.81 2.89 -2.29
CA VAL A 73 7.51 2.23 -2.54
C VAL A 73 7.43 1.77 -3.99
N TRP A 74 7.84 2.64 -4.92
CA TRP A 74 7.90 2.31 -6.35
C TRP A 74 8.86 1.14 -6.63
N GLU A 75 10.07 1.18 -6.07
CA GLU A 75 11.06 0.09 -6.20
C GLU A 75 10.50 -1.24 -5.69
N ILE A 76 9.84 -1.26 -4.53
CA ILE A 76 9.24 -2.48 -3.96
C ILE A 76 8.13 -3.04 -4.87
N GLN A 77 7.33 -2.18 -5.48
CA GLN A 77 6.24 -2.59 -6.36
C GLN A 77 6.71 -3.10 -7.73
N HIS A 78 7.85 -2.61 -8.23
CA HIS A 78 8.34 -2.88 -9.59
C HIS A 78 9.63 -3.68 -9.64
N THR A 79 10.06 -4.25 -8.50
CA THR A 79 11.13 -5.24 -8.44
C THR A 79 10.59 -6.55 -7.91
N HIS A 80 11.03 -7.67 -8.48
CA HIS A 80 10.86 -8.97 -7.85
C HIS A 80 12.19 -9.40 -7.23
N LYS A 81 12.13 -10.02 -6.05
CA LYS A 81 13.30 -10.61 -5.42
C LYS A 81 13.46 -12.05 -5.88
N LYS A 82 14.56 -12.35 -6.59
CA LYS A 82 14.92 -13.70 -7.00
C LYS A 82 15.20 -14.57 -5.77
N VAL A 83 15.18 -15.88 -5.99
CA VAL A 83 15.53 -16.89 -4.96
C VAL A 83 17.01 -16.73 -4.52
N SER A 84 17.88 -16.21 -5.40
CA SER A 84 19.26 -15.84 -5.09
C SER A 84 19.40 -14.63 -4.16
N GLY A 85 18.30 -13.91 -3.93
CA GLY A 85 18.28 -12.67 -3.14
C GLY A 85 18.48 -11.40 -3.95
N GLU A 86 18.86 -11.51 -5.23
CA GLU A 86 19.01 -10.37 -6.16
C GLU A 86 17.64 -9.81 -6.57
N ARG A 87 17.54 -8.48 -6.74
CA ARG A 87 16.33 -7.82 -7.25
C ARG A 87 16.41 -7.66 -8.76
N GLU A 88 15.33 -8.01 -9.45
CA GLU A 88 15.18 -7.80 -10.89
C GLU A 88 14.00 -6.86 -11.15
N TRP A 89 14.22 -5.87 -12.00
CA TRP A 89 13.21 -4.90 -12.42
C TRP A 89 12.19 -5.55 -13.35
N LEU A 90 10.91 -5.33 -13.07
CA LEU A 90 9.81 -5.81 -13.90
C LEU A 90 9.59 -4.92 -15.14
N ASP A 91 10.07 -3.66 -15.11
CA ASP A 91 9.93 -2.69 -16.19
C ASP A 91 11.27 -2.27 -16.82
N PRO A 92 11.33 -2.04 -18.15
CA PRO A 92 12.55 -1.72 -18.87
C PRO A 92 13.01 -0.26 -18.79
N ASN A 93 12.27 0.67 -18.15
CA ASN A 93 12.71 2.08 -18.07
C ASN A 93 12.31 2.80 -16.76
N PRO A 94 13.14 2.69 -15.70
CA PRO A 94 12.87 3.32 -14.40
C PRO A 94 13.05 4.85 -14.39
N ASN A 95 13.80 5.43 -15.33
CA ASN A 95 14.21 6.84 -15.28
C ASN A 95 13.11 7.83 -15.68
N LYS A 96 12.11 7.43 -16.47
CA LYS A 96 11.01 8.32 -16.89
C LYS A 96 10.03 8.63 -15.75
N PHE A 97 9.84 7.72 -14.81
CA PHE A 97 8.85 7.87 -13.74
C PHE A 97 9.40 8.63 -12.52
N MET A 98 10.69 8.47 -12.19
CA MET A 98 11.39 9.26 -11.15
C MET A 98 11.25 10.78 -11.39
N ALA A 99 11.32 11.22 -12.66
CA ALA A 99 11.12 12.62 -13.03
C ALA A 99 9.66 13.08 -12.83
N SER A 100 8.68 12.19 -13.04
CA SER A 100 7.26 12.50 -12.93
C SER A 100 6.79 12.55 -11.46
N SER A 101 7.32 11.67 -10.60
CA SER A 101 7.04 11.67 -9.15
C SER A 101 7.58 12.92 -8.45
N ASN A 102 8.78 13.38 -8.82
CA ASN A 102 9.34 14.63 -8.30
C ASN A 102 8.46 15.85 -8.66
N ASN A 103 7.92 15.89 -9.89
CA ASN A 103 7.00 16.95 -10.31
C ASN A 103 5.65 16.91 -9.54
N LEU A 104 5.13 15.72 -9.21
CA LEU A 104 3.93 15.57 -8.38
C LEU A 104 4.15 16.03 -6.94
N LEU A 105 5.31 15.74 -6.34
CA LEU A 105 5.65 16.20 -4.98
C LEU A 105 5.83 17.72 -4.93
N LEU A 106 6.48 18.31 -5.94
CA LEU A 106 6.61 19.77 -6.08
C LEU A 106 5.25 20.45 -6.20
N ASN A 107 4.35 19.92 -7.05
CA ASN A 107 3.02 20.48 -7.24
C ASN A 107 2.14 20.37 -5.99
N ASN A 108 2.31 19.31 -5.19
CA ASN A 108 1.58 19.14 -3.93
C ASN A 108 2.13 20.01 -2.79
N ASN A 109 3.44 20.31 -2.79
CA ASN A 109 4.04 21.23 -1.82
C ASN A 109 3.72 22.70 -2.12
N VAL A 110 3.71 23.09 -3.40
CA VAL A 110 3.31 24.45 -3.82
C VAL A 110 1.84 24.73 -3.49
N LYS A 111 0.96 23.73 -3.61
CA LYS A 111 -0.46 23.88 -3.22
C LYS A 111 -0.66 23.98 -1.70
N ARG A 112 0.26 23.49 -0.86
CA ARG A 112 0.21 23.66 0.60
C ARG A 112 0.76 25.00 1.09
N SER A 113 1.67 25.64 0.34
CA SER A 113 2.22 26.95 0.71
C SER A 113 1.38 28.15 0.25
N SER A 114 0.27 27.92 -0.46
CA SER A 114 -0.59 28.99 -1.01
C SER A 114 -1.98 29.05 -0.36
N ILE A 115 -2.16 28.50 0.84
CA ILE A 115 -3.34 28.79 1.67
C ILE A 115 -2.90 29.89 2.67
N PRO A 116 -3.43 31.12 2.57
CA PRO A 116 -3.12 32.20 3.50
C PRO A 116 -3.60 31.91 4.92
#